data_AF-A0A1F6VGN4-F1
#
_entry.id   AF-A0A1F6VGN4-F1
#
_cell.length_a   1.000
_cell.length_b   1.000
_cell.length_c   1.000
_cell.angle_alpha   90.00
_cell.angle_beta   90.00
_cell.angle_gamma   90.00
#
_symmetry.space_group_name_H-M   'P 1'
#
loop_
_entity.id
_entity.type
_entity.pdbx_description
1 polymer ?
#
loop_
_entity_poly.entity_id
_entity_poly.type
_entity_poly.pdbx_seq_one_letter_code
_entity_poly.pdbx_strand_id
1 'polypeptide(L)'
;MYPPSQSGTIGTAVRRQLLRAIAIAALVNVSFVSSVFSADAQSPTPTPLAQLRDGGLIIYFRHSLTTRTGQPDDDLSGCANQRNLNDAGRQLARDIGQAFALVKIPVGKVQSSPYRRCRDTASLSRFPNRSRHPASRLPRNSHVPVQHRG
;
A
#
# COMPACT_ATOMS: atom_id res chain seq x y z
N MET A 1 75.96 59.14 5.42
CA MET A 1 75.57 57.73 5.70
C MET A 1 74.07 57.72 5.95
N TYR A 2 73.28 57.23 5.01
CA TYR A 2 71.80 57.28 5.05
C TYR A 2 71.23 56.12 5.88
N PRO A 3 70.11 56.29 6.61
CA PRO A 3 69.45 55.18 7.27
C PRO A 3 68.67 54.30 6.26
N PRO A 4 68.48 52.99 6.55
CA PRO A 4 67.73 52.11 5.67
C PRO A 4 66.21 52.32 5.76
N SER A 5 65.54 52.10 4.63
CA SER A 5 64.09 52.25 4.45
C SER A 5 63.28 51.12 5.10
N GLN A 6 62.27 51.45 5.90
CA GLN A 6 61.33 50.51 6.53
C GLN A 6 60.07 50.28 5.68
N SER A 7 60.20 49.56 4.57
CA SER A 7 59.12 49.36 3.59
C SER A 7 58.76 47.87 3.38
N GLY A 8 58.58 47.10 4.47
CA GLY A 8 58.28 45.65 4.39
C GLY A 8 57.06 45.13 5.15
N THR A 9 56.57 45.84 6.18
CA THR A 9 55.74 45.18 7.21
C THR A 9 54.23 45.42 7.05
N ILE A 10 53.82 46.54 6.44
CA ILE A 10 52.39 46.95 6.37
C ILE A 10 51.58 46.02 5.44
N GLY A 11 52.16 45.57 4.31
CA GLY A 11 51.45 44.73 3.34
C GLY A 11 51.13 43.31 3.82
N THR A 12 51.95 42.75 4.72
CA THR A 12 51.77 41.38 5.23
C THR A 12 50.73 41.31 6.35
N ALA A 13 50.62 42.35 7.18
CA ALA A 13 49.63 42.45 8.24
C ALA A 13 48.20 42.59 7.67
N VAL A 14 48.01 43.47 6.68
CA VAL A 14 46.71 43.68 6.00
C VAL A 14 46.27 42.41 5.26
N ARG A 15 47.19 41.72 4.58
CA ARG A 15 46.90 40.44 3.89
C ARG A 15 46.48 39.34 4.87
N ARG A 16 47.10 39.28 6.06
CA ARG A 16 46.71 38.32 7.12
C ARG A 16 45.35 38.65 7.75
N GLN A 17 45.03 39.93 7.93
CA GLN A 17 43.71 40.36 8.43
C GLN A 17 42.59 40.08 7.41
N LEU A 18 42.84 40.33 6.12
CA LEU A 18 41.90 40.01 5.04
C LEU A 18 41.65 38.50 4.90
N LEU A 19 42.70 37.68 4.98
CA LEU A 19 42.56 36.21 4.93
C LEU A 19 41.77 35.66 6.12
N ARG A 20 41.93 36.24 7.33
CA ARG A 20 41.15 35.87 8.52
C ARG A 20 39.68 36.25 8.40
N ALA A 21 39.38 37.44 7.86
CA ALA A 21 38.00 37.88 7.65
C ALA A 21 37.26 37.00 6.63
N ILE A 22 37.92 36.62 5.53
CA ILE A 22 37.37 35.69 4.53
C ILE A 22 37.14 34.30 5.15
N ALA A 23 38.08 33.79 5.95
CA ALA A 23 37.92 32.51 6.62
C ALA A 23 36.75 32.49 7.62
N ILE A 24 36.54 33.58 8.37
CA ILE A 24 35.40 33.71 9.30
C ILE A 24 34.08 33.81 8.53
N ALA A 25 34.01 34.61 7.47
CA ALA A 25 32.81 34.74 6.64
C ALA A 25 32.42 33.42 5.94
N ALA A 26 33.42 32.62 5.54
CA ALA A 26 33.21 31.28 5.01
C ALA A 26 32.68 30.31 6.09
N LEU A 27 33.22 30.35 7.31
CA LEU A 27 32.77 29.49 8.42
C LEU A 27 31.33 29.79 8.85
N VAL A 28 30.94 31.07 8.86
CA VAL A 28 29.57 31.50 9.21
C VAL A 28 28.57 31.06 8.13
N ASN A 29 28.93 31.12 6.84
CA ASN A 29 28.08 30.62 5.76
C ASN A 29 27.87 29.09 5.83
N VAL A 30 28.92 28.32 6.14
CA VAL A 30 28.83 26.86 6.28
C VAL A 30 27.89 26.46 7.43
N SER A 31 27.90 27.22 8.52
CA SER A 31 27.08 26.94 9.71
C SER A 31 25.59 27.25 9.48
N PHE A 32 25.26 28.26 8.66
CA PHE A 32 23.87 28.65 8.40
C PHE A 32 23.13 27.67 7.46
N VAL A 33 23.83 27.07 6.50
CA VAL A 33 23.22 26.12 5.54
C VAL A 33 22.78 24.80 6.21
N SER A 34 23.45 24.41 7.30
CA SER A 34 23.17 23.13 7.98
C SER A 34 21.83 23.12 8.75
N SER A 35 21.29 24.30 9.10
CA SER A 35 20.08 24.41 9.94
C SER A 35 18.76 24.33 9.16
N VAL A 36 18.80 24.34 7.82
CA VAL A 36 17.59 24.37 6.98
C VAL A 36 17.16 22.97 6.52
N PHE A 37 18.03 21.97 6.64
CA PHE A 37 17.76 20.58 6.26
C PHE A 37 17.40 19.71 7.47
N SER A 38 16.34 20.07 8.20
CA SER A 38 15.62 19.08 8.99
C SER A 38 14.75 18.29 8.02
N ALA A 39 15.28 17.16 7.54
CA ALA A 39 14.46 16.16 6.86
C ALA A 39 13.42 15.66 7.87
N ASP A 40 12.15 15.92 7.60
CA ASP A 40 11.04 15.37 8.37
C ASP A 40 11.12 13.83 8.25
N ALA A 41 11.73 13.19 9.24
CA ALA A 41 11.79 11.75 9.35
C ALA A 41 10.40 11.27 9.78
N GLN A 42 9.43 11.34 8.87
CA GLN A 42 8.15 10.68 9.02
C GLN A 42 8.46 9.21 9.33
N SER A 43 8.12 8.75 10.54
CA SER A 43 8.26 7.35 10.92
C SER A 43 7.69 6.48 9.80
N PRO A 44 8.39 5.42 9.35
CA PRO A 44 7.97 4.67 8.17
C PRO A 44 6.58 4.09 8.46
N THR A 45 5.54 4.73 7.92
CA THR A 45 4.19 4.19 7.97
C THR A 45 4.22 2.93 7.11
N PRO A 46 3.81 1.77 7.65
CA PRO A 46 3.84 0.54 6.88
C PRO A 46 2.98 0.74 5.64
N THR A 47 3.56 0.44 4.47
CA THR A 47 2.83 0.53 3.21
C THR A 47 1.59 -0.38 3.26
N PRO A 48 0.52 -0.08 2.50
CA PRO A 48 -0.65 -0.96 2.45
C PRO A 48 -0.30 -2.42 2.13
N LEU A 49 0.72 -2.63 1.29
CA LEU A 49 1.20 -3.98 0.98
C LEU A 49 1.91 -4.65 2.16
N ALA A 50 2.67 -3.90 2.96
CA ALA A 50 3.28 -4.42 4.18
C ALA A 50 2.20 -4.88 5.17
N GLN A 51 1.17 -4.06 5.38
CA GLN A 51 0.03 -4.42 6.25
C GLN A 51 -0.72 -5.67 5.74
N LEU A 52 -0.91 -5.80 4.43
CA LEU A 52 -1.51 -7.00 3.85
C LEU A 52 -0.66 -8.26 4.06
N ARG A 53 0.67 -8.14 4.02
CA ARG A 53 1.61 -9.25 4.26
C ARG A 53 1.66 -9.67 5.73
N ASP A 54 1.53 -8.72 6.65
CA ASP A 54 1.48 -8.99 8.10
C ASP A 54 0.24 -9.81 8.49
N GLY A 55 -0.81 -9.78 7.66
CA GLY A 55 -2.03 -10.55 7.88
C GLY A 55 -2.94 -9.92 8.93
N GLY A 56 -3.85 -10.71 9.51
CA GLY A 56 -4.83 -10.23 10.50
C GLY A 56 -5.97 -9.37 9.94
N LEU A 57 -5.96 -9.09 8.63
CA LEU A 57 -6.98 -8.28 7.94
C LEU A 57 -8.10 -9.15 7.34
N ILE A 58 -9.30 -8.58 7.30
CA ILE A 58 -10.43 -9.12 6.53
C ILE A 58 -10.43 -8.43 5.16
N ILE A 59 -10.18 -9.19 4.10
CA ILE A 59 -10.26 -8.71 2.73
C ILE A 59 -11.59 -9.14 2.12
N TYR A 60 -12.37 -8.17 1.65
CA TYR A 60 -13.67 -8.40 1.01
C TYR A 60 -13.70 -7.80 -0.39
N PHE A 61 -14.13 -8.59 -1.37
CA PHE A 61 -14.34 -8.14 -2.73
C PHE A 61 -15.45 -8.93 -3.43
N ARG A 62 -15.97 -8.39 -4.52
CA ARG A 62 -17.07 -9.01 -5.29
C ARG A 62 -16.56 -10.21 -6.09
N HIS A 63 -17.50 -11.04 -6.57
CA HIS A 63 -17.19 -12.05 -7.56
C HIS A 63 -16.56 -11.42 -8.83
N SER A 64 -15.82 -12.23 -9.58
CA SER A 64 -15.21 -11.82 -10.85
C SER A 64 -16.25 -11.57 -11.96
N LEU A 65 -15.80 -11.17 -13.15
CA LEU A 65 -16.65 -10.72 -14.25
C LEU A 65 -17.66 -11.80 -14.70
N THR A 66 -18.87 -11.34 -15.02
CA THR A 66 -19.96 -12.15 -15.59
C THR A 66 -20.47 -11.47 -16.86
N THR A 67 -21.15 -12.20 -17.73
CA THR A 67 -21.97 -11.57 -18.77
C THR A 67 -23.20 -10.94 -18.12
N ARG A 68 -23.58 -9.72 -18.50
CA ARG A 68 -24.61 -8.91 -17.82
C ARG A 68 -26.06 -9.37 -18.07
N THR A 69 -26.26 -10.42 -18.87
CA THR A 69 -27.59 -10.90 -19.28
C THR A 69 -28.28 -11.66 -18.13
N GLY A 70 -29.48 -11.19 -17.79
CA GLY A 70 -30.27 -11.57 -16.62
C GLY A 70 -30.88 -12.96 -16.72
N GLN A 71 -30.08 -13.97 -16.42
CA GLN A 71 -30.62 -15.28 -16.04
C GLN A 71 -31.15 -15.21 -14.60
N PRO A 72 -32.32 -15.81 -14.31
CA PRO A 72 -32.90 -15.83 -12.97
C PRO A 72 -32.01 -16.60 -11.99
N ASP A 73 -31.43 -15.89 -11.03
CA ASP A 73 -30.56 -16.40 -9.97
C ASP A 73 -31.35 -17.11 -8.83
N ASP A 74 -32.41 -17.85 -9.17
CA ASP A 74 -33.38 -18.36 -8.19
C ASP A 74 -33.02 -19.74 -7.63
N ASP A 75 -32.26 -20.54 -8.38
CA ASP A 75 -31.77 -21.85 -7.93
C ASP A 75 -30.31 -21.75 -7.46
N LEU A 76 -30.09 -21.80 -6.15
CA LEU A 76 -28.76 -21.80 -5.52
C LEU A 76 -28.06 -23.18 -5.54
N SER A 77 -28.81 -24.25 -5.85
CA SER A 77 -28.30 -25.63 -5.86
C SER A 77 -27.66 -25.99 -7.20
N GLY A 78 -28.27 -25.53 -8.30
CA GLY A 78 -27.81 -25.71 -9.66
C GLY A 78 -26.91 -24.60 -10.17
N CYS A 79 -26.32 -24.83 -11.34
CA CYS A 79 -25.41 -23.90 -11.99
C CYS A 79 -25.92 -23.40 -13.34
N ALA A 80 -26.89 -24.11 -13.94
CA ALA A 80 -27.33 -23.87 -15.30
C ALA A 80 -28.08 -22.55 -15.46
N ASN A 81 -28.87 -22.17 -14.45
CA ASN A 81 -29.77 -21.02 -14.52
C ASN A 81 -29.21 -19.77 -13.82
N GLN A 82 -27.96 -19.80 -13.33
CA GLN A 82 -27.38 -18.65 -12.64
C GLN A 82 -26.51 -17.79 -13.57
N ARG A 83 -26.42 -16.50 -13.25
CA ARG A 83 -25.43 -15.61 -13.85
C ARG A 83 -24.02 -16.02 -13.41
N ASN A 84 -23.34 -16.74 -14.31
CA ASN A 84 -22.01 -17.34 -14.10
C ASN A 84 -20.86 -16.43 -14.57
N LEU A 85 -19.63 -16.80 -14.19
CA LEU A 85 -18.43 -16.11 -14.67
C LEU A 85 -18.25 -16.33 -16.17
N ASN A 86 -17.97 -15.24 -16.89
CA ASN A 86 -17.51 -15.35 -18.27
C ASN A 86 -16.01 -15.70 -18.32
N ASP A 87 -15.47 -15.89 -19.51
CA ASP A 87 -14.10 -16.37 -19.70
C ASP A 87 -13.07 -15.39 -19.12
N ALA A 88 -13.28 -14.10 -19.35
CA ALA A 88 -12.50 -13.02 -18.74
C ALA A 88 -12.59 -13.04 -17.21
N GLY A 89 -13.77 -13.32 -16.66
CA GLY A 89 -13.98 -13.43 -15.21
C GLY A 89 -13.27 -14.65 -14.62
N ARG A 90 -13.27 -15.78 -15.33
CA ARG A 90 -12.50 -16.96 -14.91
C ARG A 90 -11.00 -16.68 -14.93
N GLN A 91 -10.51 -15.91 -15.91
CA GLN A 91 -9.11 -15.50 -15.96
C GLN A 91 -8.76 -14.54 -14.82
N LEU A 92 -9.54 -13.47 -14.65
CA LEU A 92 -9.33 -12.51 -13.56
C LEU A 92 -9.33 -13.19 -12.18
N ALA A 93 -10.18 -14.20 -11.96
CA ALA A 93 -10.17 -14.95 -10.71
C ALA A 93 -8.84 -15.70 -10.47
N ARG A 94 -8.24 -16.28 -11.52
CA ARG A 94 -6.92 -16.90 -11.45
C ARG A 94 -5.85 -15.85 -11.17
N ASP A 95 -5.91 -14.72 -11.87
CA ASP A 95 -4.93 -13.63 -11.73
C ASP A 95 -4.93 -13.06 -10.30
N ILE A 96 -6.12 -12.91 -9.69
CA ILE A 96 -6.25 -12.53 -8.27
C ILE A 96 -5.50 -13.52 -7.37
N GLY A 97 -5.71 -14.82 -7.56
CA GLY A 97 -5.02 -15.85 -6.78
C GLY A 97 -3.50 -15.80 -6.94
N GLN A 98 -3.04 -15.61 -8.18
CA GLN A 98 -1.62 -15.47 -8.51
C GLN A 98 -1.02 -14.20 -7.89
N ALA A 99 -1.74 -13.08 -7.92
CA ALA A 99 -1.28 -11.83 -7.32
C ALA A 99 -1.09 -11.97 -5.80
N PHE A 100 -2.05 -12.58 -5.11
CA PHE A 100 -1.93 -12.88 -3.67
C PHE A 100 -0.70 -13.72 -3.36
N ALA A 101 -0.47 -14.77 -4.15
CA ALA A 101 0.70 -15.65 -3.98
C ALA A 101 2.02 -14.91 -4.28
N LEU A 102 2.08 -14.18 -5.39
CA LEU A 102 3.25 -13.43 -5.84
C LEU A 102 3.69 -12.41 -4.80
N VAL A 103 2.74 -11.68 -4.22
CA VAL A 103 3.04 -10.65 -3.22
C VAL A 103 3.02 -11.19 -1.79
N LYS A 104 2.86 -12.51 -1.60
CA LYS A 104 2.93 -13.21 -0.30
C LYS A 104 1.90 -12.74 0.73
N ILE A 105 0.67 -12.50 0.30
CA ILE A 105 -0.43 -12.19 1.23
C ILE A 105 -0.90 -13.51 1.86
N PRO A 106 -0.85 -13.66 3.21
CA PRO A 106 -1.35 -14.86 3.87
C PRO A 106 -2.87 -14.97 3.72
N VAL A 107 -3.36 -16.14 3.28
CA VAL A 107 -4.80 -16.40 3.12
C VAL A 107 -5.24 -17.45 4.12
N GLY A 108 -6.12 -17.04 5.04
CA GLY A 108 -6.75 -17.91 6.03
C GLY A 108 -8.08 -18.49 5.56
N LYS A 109 -9.13 -18.33 6.38
CA LYS A 109 -10.48 -18.78 6.06
C LYS A 109 -11.09 -17.94 4.94
N VAL A 110 -11.56 -18.60 3.88
CA VAL A 110 -12.28 -17.93 2.79
C VAL A 110 -13.77 -18.25 2.87
N GLN A 111 -14.61 -17.21 2.76
CA GLN A 111 -16.05 -17.35 2.74
C GLN A 111 -16.61 -16.79 1.43
N SER A 112 -17.49 -17.56 0.78
CA SER A 112 -18.20 -17.08 -0.40
C SER A 112 -19.71 -17.18 -0.24
N SER A 113 -20.42 -16.28 -0.89
CA SER A 113 -21.86 -16.41 -1.14
C SER A 113 -22.18 -17.74 -1.86
N PRO A 114 -23.41 -18.29 -1.72
CA PRO A 114 -23.82 -19.52 -2.39
C PRO A 114 -23.84 -19.44 -3.92
N TYR A 115 -23.94 -18.23 -4.50
CA TYR A 115 -23.97 -18.05 -5.96
C TYR A 115 -22.73 -18.65 -6.64
N ARG A 116 -22.94 -19.35 -7.74
CA ARG A 116 -21.91 -20.06 -8.52
C ARG A 116 -20.75 -19.14 -8.89
N ARG A 117 -21.04 -17.91 -9.36
CA ARG A 117 -20.01 -16.89 -9.65
C ARG A 117 -19.08 -16.58 -8.47
N CYS A 118 -19.59 -16.55 -7.24
CA CYS A 118 -18.81 -16.28 -6.04
C CYS A 118 -17.94 -17.50 -5.68
N ARG A 119 -18.53 -18.71 -5.74
CA ARG A 119 -17.80 -19.96 -5.50
C ARG A 119 -16.70 -20.18 -6.52
N ASP A 120 -16.98 -19.94 -7.80
CA ASP A 120 -16.02 -20.10 -8.89
C ASP A 120 -14.89 -19.10 -8.77
N THR A 121 -15.18 -17.85 -8.38
CA THR A 121 -14.14 -16.87 -8.08
C THR A 121 -13.19 -17.39 -6.99
N ALA A 122 -13.73 -17.78 -5.83
CA ALA A 122 -12.94 -18.30 -4.73
C ALA A 122 -12.16 -19.58 -5.09
N SER A 123 -12.75 -20.47 -5.89
CA SER A 123 -12.13 -21.72 -6.31
C SER A 123 -11.02 -21.50 -7.35
N LEU A 124 -11.24 -20.63 -8.33
CA LEU A 124 -10.28 -20.34 -9.40
C LEU A 124 -9.08 -19.52 -8.89
N SER A 125 -9.26 -18.68 -7.87
CA SER A 125 -8.15 -18.05 -7.15
C SER A 125 -7.30 -19.04 -6.34
N ARG A 126 -7.71 -20.32 -6.25
CA ARG A 126 -7.02 -21.40 -5.53
C ARG A 126 -6.75 -21.09 -4.05
N PHE A 127 -7.55 -20.23 -3.44
CA PHE A 127 -7.39 -19.92 -2.02
C PHE A 127 -7.68 -21.14 -1.12
N PRO A 128 -6.95 -21.32 -0.02
CA PRO A 128 -7.17 -22.43 0.92
C PRO A 128 -8.47 -22.27 1.71
N ASN A 129 -8.85 -23.34 2.43
CA ASN A 129 -9.88 -23.34 3.48
C ASN A 129 -11.18 -22.58 3.10
N ARG A 130 -11.75 -22.94 1.94
CA ARG A 130 -12.96 -22.32 1.39
C ARG A 130 -14.21 -22.89 2.03
N SER A 131 -15.09 -22.01 2.50
CA SER A 131 -16.38 -22.34 3.11
C SER A 131 -17.51 -21.52 2.49
N ARG A 132 -18.72 -22.07 2.48
CA ARG A 132 -19.91 -21.34 2.05
C ARG A 132 -20.46 -20.54 3.23
N HIS A 133 -20.86 -19.29 2.99
CA HIS A 133 -21.47 -18.50 4.06
C HIS A 133 -22.86 -19.09 4.44
N PRO A 134 -23.14 -19.30 5.74
CA PRO A 134 -24.38 -19.93 6.21
C PRO A 134 -25.64 -19.09 5.97
N ALA A 135 -25.50 -17.78 5.73
CA ALA A 135 -26.61 -16.89 5.32
C ALA A 135 -27.30 -17.29 4.00
N SER A 136 -26.81 -18.32 3.30
CA SER A 136 -27.55 -19.02 2.24
C SER A 136 -28.89 -19.61 2.68
N ARG A 137 -29.19 -19.66 3.98
CA ARG A 137 -30.50 -20.06 4.55
C ARG A 137 -31.40 -18.89 4.96
N LEU A 138 -30.95 -17.65 4.82
CA LEU A 138 -31.77 -16.51 5.23
C LEU A 138 -32.78 -16.18 4.11
N PRO A 139 -34.09 -16.13 4.39
CA PRO A 139 -35.08 -15.71 3.42
C PRO A 139 -34.76 -14.28 2.94
N ARG A 140 -35.06 -13.97 1.68
CA ARG A 140 -34.69 -12.68 1.02
C ARG A 140 -35.10 -11.41 1.79
N ASN A 141 -35.97 -11.52 2.80
CA ASN A 141 -36.48 -10.42 3.63
C ASN A 141 -36.13 -10.48 5.13
N SER A 142 -35.22 -11.35 5.57
CA SER A 142 -34.82 -11.30 6.99
C SER A 142 -33.94 -10.07 7.24
N HIS A 143 -34.50 -9.05 7.90
CA HIS A 143 -33.70 -8.04 8.60
C HIS A 143 -32.72 -8.77 9.51
N VAL A 144 -31.42 -8.64 9.23
CA VAL A 144 -30.37 -9.10 10.14
C VAL A 144 -30.16 -7.96 11.13
N PRO A 145 -30.56 -8.10 12.41
CA PRO A 145 -30.30 -7.06 13.39
C PRO A 145 -28.78 -6.92 13.55
N VAL A 146 -28.29 -5.70 13.33
CA VAL A 146 -26.90 -5.34 13.59
C VAL A 146 -26.71 -5.37 15.10
N GLN A 147 -26.08 -6.43 15.62
CA GLN A 147 -25.64 -6.43 17.01
C GLN A 147 -24.44 -5.51 17.13
N HIS A 148 -24.68 -4.29 17.63
CA HIS A 148 -23.63 -3.46 18.19
C HIS A 148 -23.15 -4.13 19.48
N ARG A 149 -21.92 -4.69 19.47
CA ARG A 149 -21.20 -4.97 20.71
C ARG A 149 -20.56 -3.68 21.18
N GLY A 150 -20.97 -3.24 22.37
CA GLY A 150 -20.21 -2.31 23.21
C GLY A 150 -19.03 -3.00 23.87
#